data_AF-A0A6V7XZU8-F1
#
_entry.id   AF-A0A6V7XZU8-F1
#
_cell.length_a   1.000
_cell.length_b   1.000
_cell.length_c   1.000
_cell.angle_alpha   90.00
_cell.angle_beta   90.00
_cell.angle_gamma   90.00
#
_symmetry.space_group_name_H-M   'P 1'
#
loop_
_entity.id
_entity.type
_entity.pdbx_description
1 polymer ?
#
loop_
_entity_poly.entity_id
_entity_poly.type
_entity_poly.pdbx_seq_one_letter_code
_entity_poly.pdbx_strand_id
1 'polypeptide(L)'
;MNNSTEKVLRDQIMEKQKSLEEAPISSNEVSEKEILEKEILEKEILEKQTLLEEILEQNEKMEKHTKLVWPIITPGMPKQNAGFNINMSTRKIMWREMEKGICIKVVRGL
;
A
#
# COMPACT_ATOMS: atom_id res chain seq x y z
N MET A 1 19.57 9.03 29.09
CA MET A 1 20.04 10.39 29.43
C MET A 1 19.65 11.35 28.29
N ASN A 2 18.38 11.39 27.89
CA ASN A 2 17.97 11.99 26.60
C ASN A 2 17.06 13.22 26.75
N ASN A 3 16.53 13.48 27.95
CA ASN A 3 15.64 14.62 28.22
C ASN A 3 16.35 15.98 28.28
N SER A 4 17.68 16.00 28.52
CA SER A 4 18.43 17.26 28.64
C SER A 4 18.68 17.90 27.28
N THR A 5 19.04 17.10 26.28
CA THR A 5 19.34 17.56 24.92
C THR A 5 18.10 18.03 24.18
N GLU A 6 16.96 17.36 24.38
CA GLU A 6 15.70 17.75 23.75
C GLU A 6 15.16 19.07 24.32
N LYS A 7 15.35 19.29 25.63
CA LYS A 7 15.00 20.55 26.28
C LYS A 7 15.87 21.71 25.80
N VAL A 8 17.18 21.48 25.69
CA VAL A 8 18.12 22.48 25.14
C VAL A 8 17.80 22.84 23.69
N LEU A 9 17.42 21.87 22.85
CA LEU A 9 16.98 22.12 21.47
C LEU A 9 15.70 22.96 21.41
N ARG A 10 14.72 22.68 22.28
CA ARG A 10 13.48 23.48 22.34
C ARG A 10 13.73 24.91 22.79
N ASP A 11 14.57 25.09 23.80
CA ASP A 11 14.90 26.42 24.32
C ASP A 11 15.65 27.24 23.25
N GLN A 12 16.56 26.62 22.48
CA GLN A 12 17.24 27.25 21.34
C GLN A 12 16.30 27.62 20.19
N ILE A 13 15.27 26.81 19.92
CA ILE A 13 14.27 27.09 18.88
C ILE A 13 13.40 28.28 19.30
N MET A 14 12.98 28.34 20.56
CA MET A 14 12.18 29.45 21.10
C MET A 14 12.96 30.77 21.11
N GLU A 15 14.26 30.75 21.46
CA GLU A 15 15.11 31.94 21.45
C GLU A 15 15.37 32.48 20.03
N LYS A 16 15.52 31.58 19.05
CA LYS A 16 15.61 31.96 17.63
C LYS A 16 14.30 32.52 17.06
N GLN A 17 13.15 32.05 17.53
CA GLN A 17 11.85 32.61 17.12
C GLN A 17 11.65 34.01 17.71
N LYS A 18 12.05 34.22 18.95
CA LYS A 18 11.90 35.52 19.63
C LYS A 18 12.81 36.62 19.06
N SER A 19 14.03 36.27 18.66
CA SER A 19 14.95 37.21 17.99
C SER A 19 14.53 37.58 16.56
N LEU A 20 13.64 36.79 15.95
CA LEU A 20 13.09 37.04 14.62
C LEU A 20 11.86 37.98 14.64
N GLU A 21 11.24 38.19 15.80
CA GLU A 21 10.11 39.12 15.99
C GLU A 21 10.56 40.57 16.25
N GLU A 22 11.83 40.80 16.62
CA GLU A 22 12.34 42.14 16.99
C GLU A 22 13.12 42.88 15.87
N ALA A 23 13.31 42.26 14.70
CA ALA A 23 13.96 42.92 13.56
C ALA A 23 12.93 43.62 12.65
N PRO A 24 13.19 44.86 12.19
CA PRO A 24 12.26 45.59 11.34
C PRO A 24 12.09 44.86 10.01
N ILE A 25 10.85 44.43 9.74
CA ILE A 25 10.44 43.61 8.60
C ILE A 25 10.83 44.31 7.29
N SER A 26 11.88 43.81 6.66
CA SER A 26 12.19 44.06 5.25
C SER A 26 11.34 43.12 4.41
N SER A 27 10.62 43.65 3.43
CA SER A 27 9.65 42.97 2.56
C SER A 27 10.15 41.75 1.79
N ASN A 28 11.44 41.41 1.87
CA ASN A 28 12.06 40.29 1.15
C ASN A 28 12.10 38.97 1.95
N GLU A 29 12.00 39.00 3.29
CA GLU A 29 12.08 37.78 4.11
C GLU A 29 10.76 37.00 4.15
N VAL A 30 9.63 37.69 3.95
CA VAL A 30 8.30 37.07 3.90
C VAL A 30 8.16 36.16 2.68
N SER A 31 8.75 36.55 1.55
CA SER A 31 8.75 35.74 0.32
C SER A 31 9.59 34.47 0.43
N GLU A 32 10.74 34.49 1.11
CA GLU A 32 11.61 33.32 1.21
C GLU A 32 11.03 32.24 2.13
N LYS A 33 10.37 32.64 3.23
CA LYS A 33 9.66 31.70 4.10
C LYS A 33 8.47 31.04 3.40
N GLU A 34 7.67 31.78 2.64
CA GLU A 34 6.56 31.21 1.87
C GLU A 34 7.04 30.23 0.78
N ILE A 35 8.19 30.49 0.16
CA ILE A 35 8.78 29.59 -0.84
C ILE A 35 9.23 28.28 -0.17
N LEU A 36 9.88 28.39 0.99
CA LEU A 36 10.35 27.22 1.74
C LEU A 36 9.19 26.36 2.24
N GLU A 37 8.12 26.98 2.74
CA GLU A 37 6.90 26.26 3.17
C GLU A 37 6.21 25.55 2.00
N LYS A 38 6.17 26.17 0.81
CA LYS A 38 5.64 25.52 -0.40
C LYS A 38 6.49 24.33 -0.85
N GLU A 39 7.81 24.45 -0.83
CA GLU A 39 8.71 23.33 -1.16
C GLU A 39 8.57 22.15 -0.17
N ILE A 40 8.39 22.45 1.12
CA ILE A 40 8.16 21.42 2.15
C ILE A 40 6.83 20.71 1.89
N LEU A 41 5.77 21.47 1.57
CA LEU A 41 4.45 20.91 1.26
C LEU A 41 4.50 20.02 0.00
N GLU A 42 5.21 20.45 -1.05
CA GLU A 42 5.39 19.68 -2.28
C GLU A 42 6.14 18.38 -2.05
N LYS A 43 7.21 18.39 -1.24
CA LYS A 43 7.94 17.17 -0.86
C LYS A 43 7.06 16.21 -0.07
N GLU A 44 6.25 16.72 0.85
CA GLU A 44 5.33 15.90 1.65
C GLU A 44 4.21 15.29 0.79
N ILE A 45 3.72 16.02 -0.21
CA ILE A 45 2.74 15.51 -1.19
C ILE A 45 3.36 14.41 -2.05
N LEU A 46 4.61 14.60 -2.49
CA LEU A 46 5.32 13.60 -3.30
C LEU A 46 5.58 12.32 -2.49
N GLU A 47 6.03 12.42 -1.25
CA GLU A 47 6.18 11.27 -0.35
C GLU A 47 4.85 10.53 -0.14
N LYS A 48 3.76 11.25 0.12
CA LYS A 48 2.42 10.64 0.27
C LYS A 48 1.96 9.95 -1.01
N GLN A 49 2.26 10.49 -2.18
CA GLN A 49 1.95 9.85 -3.46
C GLN A 49 2.74 8.55 -3.66
N THR A 50 4.05 8.57 -3.40
CA THR A 50 4.88 7.36 -3.52
C THR A 50 4.44 6.25 -2.56
N LEU A 51 4.07 6.60 -1.32
CA LEU A 51 3.55 5.65 -0.34
C LEU A 51 2.20 5.06 -0.78
N LEU A 52 1.34 5.88 -1.40
CA LEU A 52 0.06 5.43 -1.94
C LEU A 52 0.25 4.43 -3.09
N GLU A 53 1.21 4.70 -3.99
CA GLU A 53 1.55 3.80 -5.10
C GLU A 53 2.10 2.46 -4.60
N GLU A 54 2.99 2.46 -3.60
CA GLU A 54 3.47 1.23 -2.98
C GLU A 54 2.35 0.41 -2.33
N ILE A 55 1.42 1.07 -1.62
CA ILE A 55 0.25 0.41 -1.02
C ILE A 55 -0.65 -0.18 -2.11
N LEU A 56 -0.86 0.53 -3.22
CA LEU A 56 -1.67 0.04 -4.34
C LEU A 56 -1.03 -1.21 -4.98
N GLU A 57 0.29 -1.18 -5.19
CA GLU A 57 1.03 -2.31 -5.77
C GLU A 57 1.02 -3.55 -4.85
N GLN A 58 1.14 -3.35 -3.54
CA GLN A 58 0.99 -4.42 -2.55
C GLN A 58 -0.42 -5.01 -2.54
N ASN A 59 -1.45 -4.16 -2.63
CA ASN A 59 -2.84 -4.60 -2.69
C ASN A 59 -3.13 -5.42 -3.96
N GLU A 60 -2.61 -5.01 -5.13
CA GLU A 60 -2.75 -5.80 -6.36
C GLU A 60 -2.06 -7.17 -6.27
N LYS A 61 -0.89 -7.24 -5.62
CA LYS A 61 -0.21 -8.51 -5.37
C LYS A 61 -1.02 -9.39 -4.43
N MET A 62 -1.64 -8.82 -3.40
CA MET A 62 -2.54 -9.55 -2.49
C MET A 62 -3.83 -10.01 -3.18
N GLU A 63 -4.42 -9.22 -4.09
CA GLU A 63 -5.61 -9.61 -4.85
C GLU A 63 -5.38 -10.86 -5.71
N LYS A 64 -4.19 -10.98 -6.32
CA LYS A 64 -3.81 -12.15 -7.13
C LYS A 64 -3.83 -13.46 -6.33
N HIS A 65 -3.53 -13.40 -5.03
CA HIS A 65 -3.49 -14.56 -4.14
C HIS A 65 -4.77 -14.74 -3.32
N THR A 66 -5.61 -13.71 -3.16
CA THR A 66 -6.87 -13.81 -2.41
C THR A 66 -8.04 -14.27 -3.28
N LYS A 67 -8.00 -14.05 -4.60
CA LYS A 67 -9.08 -14.50 -5.48
C LYS A 67 -9.04 -16.02 -5.65
N LEU A 68 -9.81 -16.72 -4.83
CA LEU A 68 -10.01 -18.17 -4.93
C LEU A 68 -10.58 -18.52 -6.31
N VAL A 69 -9.72 -19.06 -7.17
CA VAL A 69 -10.07 -19.39 -8.56
C VAL A 69 -10.99 -20.62 -8.64
N TRP A 70 -10.80 -21.59 -7.74
CA TRP A 70 -11.56 -22.83 -7.70
C TRP A 70 -11.61 -23.41 -6.27
N PRO A 71 -12.55 -22.96 -5.41
CA PRO A 71 -12.59 -23.38 -4.01
C PRO A 71 -13.07 -24.83 -3.88
N ILE A 72 -12.29 -25.67 -3.21
CA ILE A 72 -12.64 -27.05 -2.83
C ILE A 72 -12.50 -27.13 -1.32
N ILE A 73 -13.61 -27.09 -0.60
CA ILE A 73 -13.61 -27.01 0.86
C ILE A 73 -13.64 -28.41 1.48
N THR A 74 -12.66 -28.71 2.33
CA THR A 74 -12.63 -29.97 3.08
C THR A 74 -13.76 -30.02 4.12
N PRO A 75 -14.38 -31.18 4.37
CA PRO A 75 -15.50 -31.30 5.30
C PRO A 75 -15.06 -31.23 6.78
N GLY A 76 -13.77 -31.40 7.08
CA GLY A 76 -13.23 -31.39 8.44
C GLY A 76 -13.12 -29.98 9.03
N MET A 77 -13.06 -29.90 10.37
CA MET A 77 -12.69 -28.68 11.07
C MET A 77 -11.21 -28.72 11.49
N PRO A 78 -10.45 -27.63 11.30
CA PRO A 78 -10.84 -26.39 10.62
C PRO A 78 -11.07 -26.59 9.12
N LYS A 79 -12.03 -25.85 8.54
CA LYS A 79 -12.29 -25.88 7.09
C LYS A 79 -11.08 -25.37 6.35
N GLN A 80 -10.65 -26.10 5.32
CA GLN A 80 -9.50 -25.73 4.49
C GLN A 80 -9.88 -25.78 3.01
N ASN A 81 -9.27 -24.91 2.20
CA ASN A 81 -9.41 -24.96 0.76
C ASN A 81 -8.33 -25.86 0.14
N ALA A 82 -8.69 -27.08 -0.26
CA ALA A 82 -7.80 -28.00 -0.98
C ALA A 82 -7.45 -27.49 -2.39
N GLY A 83 -8.24 -26.58 -2.95
CA GLY A 83 -8.00 -25.94 -4.26
C GLY A 83 -7.08 -24.71 -4.20
N PHE A 84 -6.36 -24.48 -3.08
CA PHE A 84 -5.55 -23.27 -2.87
C PHE A 84 -4.49 -23.03 -3.97
N ASN A 85 -3.88 -24.09 -4.50
CA ASN A 85 -2.84 -23.99 -5.54
C ASN A 85 -3.40 -23.85 -6.97
N ILE A 86 -4.71 -23.78 -7.15
CA ILE A 86 -5.33 -23.65 -8.47
C ILE A 86 -5.31 -22.18 -8.88
N ASN A 87 -4.53 -21.87 -9.91
CA ASN A 87 -4.53 -20.55 -10.54
C ASN A 87 -5.40 -20.54 -11.82
N MET A 88 -5.48 -19.37 -12.48
CA MET A 88 -6.32 -19.19 -13.66
C MET A 88 -5.93 -20.05 -14.87
N SER A 89 -4.63 -20.37 -15.05
CA SER A 89 -4.19 -21.23 -16.17
C SER A 89 -4.55 -22.69 -15.89
N THR A 90 -4.29 -23.20 -14.69
CA THR A 90 -4.67 -24.56 -14.28
C THR A 90 -6.18 -24.77 -14.37
N ARG A 91 -6.98 -23.79 -13.93
CA ARG A 91 -8.44 -23.83 -14.07
C ARG A 91 -8.89 -24.04 -15.52
N LYS A 92 -8.29 -23.33 -16.48
CA LYS A 92 -8.63 -23.45 -17.90
C LYS A 92 -8.36 -24.86 -18.43
N ILE A 93 -7.28 -25.51 -17.98
CA ILE A 93 -6.94 -26.88 -18.37
C ILE A 93 -7.97 -27.84 -17.78
N MET A 94 -8.22 -27.75 -16.47
CA MET A 94 -9.21 -28.59 -15.78
C MET A 94 -10.59 -28.51 -16.44
N TRP A 95 -11.05 -27.31 -16.78
CA TRP A 95 -12.33 -27.10 -17.45
C TRP A 95 -12.41 -27.83 -18.80
N ARG A 96 -11.38 -27.71 -19.65
CA ARG A 96 -11.33 -28.41 -20.94
C ARG A 96 -11.35 -29.93 -20.78
N GLU A 97 -10.64 -30.47 -19.78
CA GLU A 97 -10.64 -31.91 -19.53
C GLU A 97 -12.00 -32.40 -19.00
N MET A 98 -12.69 -31.61 -18.19
CA MET A 98 -14.06 -31.90 -17.78
C MET A 98 -15.02 -31.93 -18.97
N GLU A 99 -14.93 -30.95 -19.88
CA GLU A 99 -15.74 -30.91 -21.12
C GLU A 99 -15.49 -32.14 -22.00
N LYS A 100 -14.22 -32.55 -22.17
CA LYS A 100 -13.89 -33.80 -22.87
C LYS A 100 -14.51 -35.01 -22.18
N GLY A 101 -14.44 -35.09 -20.85
CA GLY A 101 -15.02 -36.18 -20.08
C GLY A 101 -16.55 -36.27 -20.23
N ILE A 102 -17.24 -35.12 -20.22
CA ILE A 102 -18.68 -35.05 -20.49
C ILE A 102 -18.98 -35.51 -21.91
N CYS A 103 -18.24 -35.01 -22.90
CA CYS A 103 -18.42 -35.41 -24.30
C CYS A 103 -18.20 -36.91 -24.50
N ILE A 104 -17.17 -37.49 -23.86
CA ILE A 104 -16.93 -38.94 -23.89
C ILE A 104 -18.11 -39.72 -23.28
N LYS A 105 -18.72 -39.23 -22.19
CA LYS A 105 -19.90 -39.89 -21.59
C LYS A 105 -21.11 -39.83 -22.52
N VAL A 106 -21.35 -38.70 -23.18
CA VAL A 106 -22.44 -38.55 -24.17
C VAL A 106 -22.21 -39.47 -25.37
N VAL A 107 -20.98 -39.58 -25.87
CA VAL A 107 -20.64 -40.45 -27.01
C VAL A 107 -20.68 -41.94 -26.63
N ARG A 108 -20.39 -42.30 -25.37
CA ARG A 108 -20.36 -43.69 -24.89
C ARG A 108 -21.67 -44.18 -24.27
N GLY A 109 -22.73 -43.38 -24.26
CA GLY A 109 -24.05 -43.82 -23.83
C GLY A 109 -24.16 -44.03 -22.32
N LEU A 110 -24.45 -42.94 -21.62
CA LEU A 110 -25.52 -42.92 -20.62
C LEU A 110 -26.77 -42.31 -21.28
#